data_AF-A0A9X5XA23-F1
#
_entry.id   AF-A0A9X5XA23-F1
#
_cell.length_a   1.000
_cell.length_b   1.000
_cell.length_c   1.000
_cell.angle_alpha   90.00
_cell.angle_beta   90.00
_cell.angle_gamma   90.00
#
_symmetry.space_group_name_H-M   'P 1'
#
loop_
_entity.id
_entity.type
_entity.pdbx_description
1 polymer ?
#
loop_
_entity_poly.entity_id
_entity_poly.type
_entity_poly.pdbx_seq_one_letter_code
_entity_poly.pdbx_strand_id
1 'polypeptide(L)' 'QLEAYWGPKIPHPQRMGRSPEYAALVEHICENDYLNGEVIRLDGALRFPPK' A
#
# COMPACT_ATOMS: atom_id res chain seq x y z
N GLN A 1 -12.39 5.81 12.71
CA GLN A 1 -11.89 4.84 13.71
C GLN A 1 -10.67 4.09 13.21
N LEU A 2 -10.72 3.45 12.03
CA LEU A 2 -9.57 2.74 11.46
C LEU A 2 -8.35 3.64 11.20
N GLU A 3 -8.56 4.83 10.63
CA GLU A 3 -7.50 5.82 10.41
C GLU A 3 -6.70 6.13 11.68
N ALA A 4 -7.40 6.48 12.76
CA ALA A 4 -6.76 6.86 14.02
C ALA A 4 -5.96 5.71 14.65
N TYR A 5 -6.38 4.46 14.41
CA TYR A 5 -5.70 3.29 14.97
C TYR A 5 -4.51 2.82 14.10
N TRP A 6 -4.69 2.77 12.79
CA TRP A 6 -3.72 2.20 11.85
C TRP A 6 -2.76 3.23 11.25
N GLY A 7 -3.23 4.45 10.98
CA GLY A 7 -2.43 5.52 10.37
C GLY A 7 -1.10 5.75 11.10
N PRO A 8 -1.09 5.91 12.45
CA PRO A 8 0.15 6.09 13.20
C PRO A 8 1.10 4.87 13.21
N LYS A 9 0.60 3.67 12.89
CA LYS A 9 1.41 2.44 12.87
C LYS A 9 2.17 2.26 11.55
N ILE A 10 1.77 2.98 10.50
CA ILE A 10 2.43 2.92 9.20
C ILE A 10 3.71 3.78 9.27
N PRO A 11 4.90 3.24 8.92
CA PRO A 11 6.15 4.00 8.98
C PRO A 11 6.15 5.32 8.21
N HIS A 12 5.86 5.30 6.91
CA HIS A 12 5.70 6.50 6.10
C HIS A 12 4.98 6.16 4.78
N PRO A 13 4.00 6.97 4.34
CA PRO A 13 3.39 8.10 5.04
C PRO A 13 2.50 7.64 6.22
N GLN A 14 2.49 8.37 7.34
CA GLN A 14 1.79 7.99 8.58
C GLN A 14 0.27 8.24 8.53
N ARG A 15 -0.41 7.58 7.60
CA ARG A 15 -1.86 7.64 7.36
C ARG A 15 -2.32 6.39 6.62
N MET A 16 -3.63 6.15 6.55
CA MET A 16 -4.12 5.10 5.67
C MET A 16 -3.88 5.45 4.19
N GLY A 17 -3.69 4.40 3.41
CA GLY A 17 -3.72 4.49 1.95
C GLY A 17 -5.07 5.00 1.47
N ARG A 18 -5.06 5.80 0.42
CA ARG A 18 -6.26 6.30 -0.26
C ARG A 18 -6.50 5.43 -1.48
N SER A 19 -7.76 5.13 -1.79
CA SER A 19 -8.11 4.28 -2.94
C SER A 19 -7.46 4.69 -4.28
N PRO A 20 -7.29 5.99 -4.60
CA PRO A 20 -6.58 6.40 -5.82
C PRO A 20 -5.10 5.97 -5.88
N GLU A 21 -4.43 5.79 -4.74
CA GLU A 21 -3.02 5.37 -4.72
C GLU A 21 -2.88 3.89 -5.13
N TYR A 22 -3.86 3.07 -4.77
CA TYR A 22 -3.95 1.69 -5.26
C TYR A 22 -4.29 1.65 -6.75
N ALA A 23 -5.24 2.48 -7.20
CA ALA A 23 -5.62 2.57 -8.61
C ALA A 23 -4.42 2.99 -9.50
N ALA A 24 -3.61 3.94 -9.04
CA ALA A 24 -2.39 4.34 -9.74
C ALA A 24 -1.39 3.18 -9.90
N LEU A 25 -1.24 2.32 -8.88
CA LEU A 25 -0.40 1.12 -9.02
C LEU A 25 -0.97 0.13 -10.05
N VAL A 26 -2.29 -0.05 -10.08
CA VAL A 26 -2.96 -0.90 -11.09
C VAL A 26 -2.70 -0.39 -12.50
N GLU A 27 -2.86 0.91 -12.72
CA GLU A 27 -2.57 1.57 -14.01
C GLU A 27 -1.12 1.30 -14.44
N HIS A 28 -0.14 1.50 -13.55
CA HIS A 28 1.26 1.20 -13.84
C HIS A 28 1.55 -0.27 -14.16
N ILE A 29 0.82 -1.21 -13.56
CA ILE A 29 0.95 -2.64 -13.88
C ILE A 29 0.41 -2.91 -15.29
N CYS A 30 -0.75 -2.34 -15.63
CA CYS A 30 -1.37 -2.51 -16.95
C CYS A 30 -0.55 -1.88 -18.08
N GLU A 31 0.21 -0.82 -17.81
CA GLU A 31 1.01 -0.10 -18.82
C GLU A 31 2.42 -0.66 -19.02
N ASN A 32 2.90 -1.55 -18.14
CA ASN A 32 4.27 -2.05 -18.15
C ASN A 32 4.32 -3.56 -18.38
N ASP A 33 4.55 -3.95 -19.64
CA ASP A 33 4.63 -5.35 -20.08
C ASP A 33 5.70 -6.19 -19.39
N TYR A 34 6.65 -5.56 -18.69
CA TYR A 34 7.72 -6.27 -17.98
C TYR A 34 7.37 -6.61 -16.52
N LEU A 35 6.27 -6.06 -15.98
CA LEU A 35 5.77 -6.45 -14.66
C LEU A 35 4.96 -7.74 -14.78
N ASN A 36 5.56 -8.86 -14.36
CA ASN A 36 4.94 -10.17 -14.49
C ASN A 36 5.40 -11.11 -13.36
N GLY A 37 4.48 -11.94 -12.86
CA GLY A 37 4.79 -12.97 -11.87
C GLY A 37 5.28 -12.45 -10.51
N GLU A 38 4.97 -11.21 -10.15
CA GLU A 38 5.50 -10.53 -8.96
C GLU A 38 4.38 -10.11 -7.99
N VAL A 39 4.74 -9.92 -6.72
CA VAL A 39 3.87 -9.37 -5.66
C VAL A 39 4.44 -8.05 -5.16
N ILE A 40 3.75 -6.96 -5.47
CA ILE A 40 4.11 -5.62 -5.00
C ILE A 40 3.29 -5.31 -3.74
N ARG A 41 3.98 -5.08 -2.62
CA ARG A 41 3.34 -4.58 -1.40
C ARG A 41 3.19 -3.07 -1.46
N LEU A 42 1.95 -2.59 -1.38
CA LEU A 42 1.62 -1.16 -1.27
C LEU A 42 1.09 -0.87 0.14
N ASP A 43 2.00 -0.73 1.10
CA ASP A 43 1.66 -0.75 2.54
C ASP A 43 2.38 0.27 3.43
N GLY A 44 3.09 1.24 2.83
CA GLY A 44 3.85 2.23 3.59
C GLY A 44 4.94 1.63 4.50
N ALA A 45 5.47 0.45 4.13
CA ALA A 45 6.43 -0.35 4.88
C ALA A 45 5.90 -0.99 6.19
N LEU A 46 4.58 -1.01 6.40
CA LEU A 46 3.99 -1.64 7.57
C LEU A 46 4.34 -3.13 7.67
N ARG A 47 4.62 -3.60 8.88
CA ARG A 47 4.66 -5.02 9.24
C ARG A 47 3.69 -5.25 10.40
N PHE A 48 2.78 -6.20 10.24
CA PHE A 48 1.81 -6.51 11.29
C PHE A 48 2.51 -7.29 12.41
N PRO A 49 2.51 -6.77 13.65
CA PRO A 49 3.03 -7.52 14.79
C PRO A 49 2.10 -8.69 15.13
N PRO A 50 2.60 -9.73 15.81
CA PRO A 50 1.76 -10.76 16.42
C PRO A 50 0.70 -10.13 17.34
N LYS A 51 -0.46 -10.79 17.46
CA LYS A 51 -1.51 -10.40 18.41
C LYS A 51 -1.28 -11.04 19.76
#